data_AF-A0A956GTD9-F1
#
_entry.id   AF-A0A956GTD9-F1
#
_cell.length_a   1.000
_cell.length_b   1.000
_cell.length_c   1.000
_cell.angle_alpha   90.00
_cell.angle_beta   90.00
_cell.angle_gamma   90.00
#
_symmetry.space_group_name_H-M   'P 1'
#
loop_
_entity.id
_entity.type
_entity.pdbx_description
1 polymer ?
#
loop_
_entity_poly.entity_id
_entity_poly.type
_entity_poly.pdbx_seq_one_letter_code
_entity_poly.pdbx_strand_id
1 'polypeptide(L)'
;KGWIEHNLPPHRRSPYVWRLLGDVEQGGGQHDAARVAYEHALRRDRGGRHLTLVRLGALQLRLGALDDAERSFEAACEFRRRTYQSDDGPALRGLADVATARGDVATARERTAEAARLERRPAHARPGLPAAAGGADDRGAAAHGRARTA
;
A
#
# COMPACT_ATOMS: atom_id res chain seq x y z
N LYS A 1 -31.92 2.77 6.99
CA LYS A 1 -31.62 2.43 5.57
C LYS A 1 -30.81 3.60 5.01
N GLY A 2 -29.52 3.40 4.74
CA GLY A 2 -28.58 4.45 4.31
C GLY A 2 -28.79 4.86 2.86
N TRP A 3 -28.14 5.95 2.45
CA TRP A 3 -28.30 6.59 1.14
C TRP A 3 -28.12 5.61 -0.03
N ILE A 4 -27.09 4.75 0.00
CA ILE A 4 -26.85 3.74 -1.05
C ILE A 4 -27.99 2.71 -1.15
N GLU A 5 -28.56 2.31 -0.01
CA GLU A 5 -29.62 1.29 0.00
C GLU A 5 -30.96 1.84 -0.49
N HIS A 6 -31.13 3.16 -0.42
CA HIS A 6 -32.27 3.87 -0.98
C HIS A 6 -32.10 4.16 -2.47
N ASN A 7 -30.90 4.60 -2.91
CA ASN A 7 -30.68 5.12 -4.26
C ASN A 7 -30.15 4.08 -5.26
N LEU A 8 -29.59 2.96 -4.81
CA LEU A 8 -29.00 1.95 -5.70
C LEU A 8 -29.68 0.58 -5.58
N PRO A 9 -29.95 -0.08 -6.73
CA PRO A 9 -30.44 -1.45 -6.73
C PRO A 9 -29.35 -2.41 -6.19
N PRO A 10 -29.72 -3.55 -5.57
CA PRO A 10 -28.77 -4.42 -4.87
C PRO A 10 -27.52 -4.83 -5.67
N HIS A 11 -27.66 -5.11 -6.97
CA HIS A 11 -26.56 -5.53 -7.84
C HIS A 11 -25.53 -4.42 -8.13
N ARG A 12 -25.89 -3.14 -7.95
CA ARG A 12 -24.96 -1.99 -8.09
C ARG A 12 -24.29 -1.59 -6.78
N ARG A 13 -24.64 -2.22 -5.66
CA ARG A 13 -24.07 -1.94 -4.34
C ARG A 13 -22.72 -2.64 -4.20
N SER A 14 -21.73 -2.19 -4.96
CA SER A 14 -20.37 -2.71 -4.87
C SER A 14 -19.64 -2.12 -3.66
N PRO A 15 -18.63 -2.83 -3.11
CA PRO A 15 -17.82 -2.31 -2.00
C PRO A 15 -17.12 -0.99 -2.31
N TYR A 16 -16.74 -0.81 -3.59
CA TYR A 16 -16.16 0.43 -4.08
C TYR A 16 -17.08 1.64 -3.87
N VAL A 17 -18.38 1.50 -4.14
CA VAL A 17 -19.34 2.60 -3.97
C VAL A 17 -19.47 3.00 -2.50
N TRP A 18 -19.46 2.04 -1.58
CA TRP A 18 -19.46 2.33 -0.14
C TRP A 18 -18.20 3.06 0.31
N ARG A 19 -17.03 2.67 -0.21
CA ARG A 19 -15.77 3.39 0.05
C ARG A 19 -15.82 4.82 -0.50
N LEU A 20 -16.34 5.03 -1.70
CA LEU A 20 -16.51 6.37 -2.26
C LEU A 20 -17.46 7.23 -1.42
N LEU A 21 -18.57 6.66 -0.94
CA LEU A 21 -19.45 7.37 -0.03
C LEU A 21 -18.69 7.78 1.24
N GLY A 22 -17.88 6.88 1.81
CA GLY A 22 -17.04 7.21 2.96
C GLY A 22 -16.07 8.35 2.69
N ASP A 23 -15.41 8.36 1.53
CA ASP A 23 -14.51 9.45 1.12
C ASP A 23 -15.26 10.80 1.02
N VAL A 24 -16.50 10.79 0.51
CA VAL A 24 -17.38 11.98 0.41
C VAL A 24 -17.82 12.47 1.78
N GLU A 25 -18.34 11.58 2.63
CA GLU A 25 -18.80 11.92 3.99
C GLU A 25 -17.64 12.48 4.83
N GLN A 26 -16.44 11.90 4.70
CA GLN A 26 -15.23 12.39 5.35
C GLN A 26 -14.86 13.79 4.86
N GLY A 27 -14.94 14.05 3.56
CA GLY A 27 -14.72 15.38 2.98
C GLY A 27 -15.71 16.42 3.48
N GLY A 28 -16.95 16.01 3.77
CA GLY A 28 -17.99 16.83 4.39
C GLY A 28 -17.91 16.95 5.91
N GLY A 29 -16.90 16.36 6.56
CA GLY A 29 -16.73 16.38 8.02
C GLY A 29 -17.64 15.40 8.78
N GLN A 30 -18.42 14.57 8.09
CA GLN A 30 -19.32 13.58 8.68
C GLN A 30 -18.58 12.29 9.01
N HIS A 31 -17.72 12.37 10.04
CA HIS A 31 -16.77 11.30 10.39
C HIS A 31 -17.44 9.97 10.76
N ASP A 32 -18.55 9.99 11.48
CA ASP A 32 -19.30 8.77 11.81
C ASP A 32 -19.95 8.14 10.57
N ALA A 33 -20.54 8.95 9.69
CA ALA A 33 -21.12 8.46 8.45
C ALA A 33 -20.02 7.85 7.55
N ALA A 34 -18.86 8.48 7.49
CA ALA A 34 -17.70 7.96 6.77
C ALA A 34 -17.24 6.60 7.30
N ARG A 35 -17.09 6.49 8.64
CA ARG A 35 -16.72 5.23 9.31
C ARG A 35 -17.71 4.11 8.97
N VAL A 36 -19.02 4.37 9.12
CA VAL A 36 -20.06 3.40 8.79
C VAL A 36 -19.96 2.97 7.32
N ALA A 37 -19.78 3.91 6.39
CA ALA A 37 -19.64 3.60 4.97
C ALA A 37 -18.40 2.71 4.68
N TYR A 38 -17.26 3.00 5.31
CA TYR A 38 -16.07 2.14 5.21
C TYR A 38 -16.29 0.74 5.79
N GLU A 39 -16.93 0.62 6.96
CA GLU A 39 -17.28 -0.68 7.55
C GLU A 39 -18.21 -1.49 6.62
N HIS A 40 -19.18 -0.83 5.98
CA HIS A 40 -20.04 -1.44 4.96
C HIS A 40 -19.23 -1.96 3.75
N ALA A 41 -18.27 -1.19 3.26
CA ALA A 41 -17.37 -1.62 2.18
C ALA A 41 -16.57 -2.87 2.60
N LEU A 42 -15.96 -2.84 3.80
CA LEU A 42 -15.11 -3.93 4.30
C LEU A 42 -15.82 -5.28 4.42
N ARG A 43 -17.13 -5.29 4.73
CA ARG A 43 -17.90 -6.53 4.84
C ARG A 43 -18.03 -7.30 3.53
N ARG A 44 -17.94 -6.61 2.39
CA ARG A 44 -18.17 -7.22 1.06
C ARG A 44 -16.96 -7.15 0.13
N ASP A 45 -15.98 -6.31 0.44
CA ASP A 45 -14.78 -6.25 -0.37
C ASP A 45 -13.90 -7.48 -0.10
N ARG A 46 -13.57 -8.25 -1.13
CA ARG A 46 -12.67 -9.40 -1.02
C ARG A 46 -11.29 -9.14 -1.62
N GLY A 47 -11.11 -8.08 -2.41
CA GLY A 47 -9.85 -7.77 -3.09
C GLY A 47 -9.30 -6.38 -2.75
N GLY A 48 -10.17 -5.40 -2.57
CA GLY A 48 -9.83 -4.01 -2.27
C GLY A 48 -9.86 -3.65 -0.79
N ARG A 49 -9.92 -4.62 0.14
CA ARG A 49 -10.02 -4.34 1.59
C ARG A 49 -8.93 -3.40 2.09
N HIS A 50 -7.69 -3.62 1.67
CA HIS A 50 -6.55 -2.75 2.04
C HIS A 50 -6.81 -1.28 1.73
N LEU A 51 -7.42 -0.96 0.57
CA LEU A 51 -7.72 0.43 0.19
C LEU A 51 -8.71 1.07 1.16
N THR A 52 -9.71 0.32 1.61
CA THR A 52 -10.70 0.80 2.57
C THR A 52 -10.13 0.91 3.98
N LEU A 53 -9.29 -0.05 4.39
CA LEU A 53 -8.59 -0.03 5.67
C LEU A 53 -7.64 1.17 5.78
N VAL A 54 -6.94 1.54 4.71
CA VAL A 54 -6.11 2.76 4.66
C VAL A 54 -6.96 4.02 4.87
N ARG A 55 -8.15 4.11 4.24
CA ARG A 55 -9.06 5.25 4.43
C ARG A 55 -9.57 5.33 5.87
N LEU A 56 -9.97 4.20 6.44
CA LEU A 56 -10.43 4.12 7.83
C LEU A 56 -9.31 4.49 8.82
N GLY A 57 -8.10 3.99 8.60
CA GLY A 57 -6.93 4.34 9.41
C GLY A 57 -6.60 5.83 9.34
N ALA A 58 -6.65 6.43 8.15
CA ALA A 58 -6.44 7.87 7.98
C ALA A 58 -7.53 8.71 8.68
N LEU A 59 -8.79 8.26 8.66
CA LEU A 59 -9.87 8.89 9.42
C LEU A 59 -9.61 8.81 10.93
N GLN A 60 -9.26 7.63 11.45
CA GLN A 60 -8.97 7.42 12.87
C GLN A 60 -7.77 8.24 13.35
N LEU A 61 -6.71 8.32 12.54
CA LEU A 61 -5.54 9.14 12.80
C LEU A 61 -5.91 10.62 12.93
N ARG A 62 -6.74 11.14 12.01
CA ARG A 62 -7.25 12.52 12.09
C ARG A 62 -8.10 12.80 13.32
N LEU A 63 -8.78 11.78 13.84
CA LEU A 63 -9.58 11.86 15.06
C LEU A 63 -8.74 11.65 16.34
N GLY A 64 -7.44 11.40 16.22
CA GLY A 64 -6.55 11.12 17.35
C GLY A 64 -6.70 9.71 17.93
N ALA A 65 -7.48 8.83 17.30
CA ALA A 65 -7.63 7.43 17.69
C ALA A 65 -6.44 6.61 17.19
N LEU A 66 -5.25 6.85 17.76
CA LEU A 66 -3.98 6.32 17.25
C LEU A 66 -3.92 4.79 17.26
N ASP A 67 -4.43 4.15 18.33
CA ASP A 67 -4.45 2.69 18.44
C ASP A 67 -5.35 2.06 17.37
N ASP A 68 -6.47 2.70 17.08
CA ASP A 68 -7.41 2.22 16.06
C ASP A 68 -6.83 2.41 14.66
N ALA A 69 -6.18 3.56 14.43
CA ALA A 69 -5.49 3.86 13.18
C ALA A 69 -4.39 2.85 12.88
N GLU A 70 -3.56 2.53 13.88
CA GLU A 70 -2.52 1.52 13.78
C GLU A 70 -3.10 0.16 13.36
N ARG A 71 -4.11 -0.33 14.08
CA ARG A 71 -4.76 -1.62 13.75
C ARG A 71 -5.33 -1.63 12.33
N SER A 72 -5.91 -0.53 11.86
CA SER A 72 -6.41 -0.42 10.49
C SER A 72 -5.29 -0.49 9.45
N PHE A 73 -4.19 0.23 9.66
CA PHE A 73 -3.06 0.20 8.74
C PHE A 73 -2.32 -1.14 8.75
N GLU A 74 -2.12 -1.76 9.92
CA GLU A 74 -1.55 -3.09 10.04
C GLU A 74 -2.40 -4.14 9.30
N ALA A 75 -3.73 -4.09 9.49
CA ALA A 75 -4.65 -4.97 8.78
C ALA A 75 -4.59 -4.76 7.26
N ALA A 76 -4.37 -3.52 6.77
CA ALA A 76 -4.20 -3.24 5.36
C ALA A 76 -2.92 -3.89 4.81
N CYS A 77 -1.81 -3.73 5.52
CA CYS A 77 -0.52 -4.36 5.20
C CYS A 77 -0.63 -5.90 5.22
N GLU A 78 -1.22 -6.48 6.26
CA GLU A 78 -1.43 -7.92 6.38
C GLU A 78 -2.28 -8.47 5.22
N PHE A 79 -3.38 -7.80 4.90
CA PHE A 79 -4.24 -8.17 3.78
C PHE A 79 -3.46 -8.16 2.46
N ARG A 80 -2.68 -7.11 2.21
CA ARG A 80 -1.92 -6.97 0.97
C ARG A 80 -0.79 -7.99 0.86
N ARG A 81 -0.09 -8.28 1.97
CA ARG A 81 0.91 -9.35 2.02
C ARG A 81 0.30 -10.71 1.73
N ARG A 82 -0.82 -11.05 2.36
CA ARG A 82 -1.49 -12.35 2.17
C ARG A 82 -2.06 -12.53 0.76
N THR A 83 -2.65 -11.47 0.20
CA THR A 83 -3.40 -11.56 -1.06
C THR A 83 -2.50 -11.34 -2.28
N TYR A 84 -1.52 -10.44 -2.17
CA TYR A 84 -0.72 -9.95 -3.29
C TYR A 84 0.78 -10.10 -3.09
N GLN A 85 1.24 -10.73 -1.99
CA GLN A 85 2.66 -10.97 -1.69
C GLN A 85 3.51 -9.68 -1.76
N SER A 86 2.89 -8.57 -1.36
CA SER A 86 3.49 -7.23 -1.37
C SER A 86 2.96 -6.42 -0.20
N ASP A 87 3.72 -5.43 0.24
CA ASP A 87 3.26 -4.49 1.27
C ASP A 87 2.33 -3.41 0.70
N ASP A 88 1.68 -2.69 1.60
CA ASP A 88 0.83 -1.56 1.28
C ASP A 88 1.55 -0.24 1.58
N GLY A 89 2.08 0.42 0.54
CA GLY A 89 2.82 1.68 0.69
C GLY A 89 2.02 2.78 1.42
N PRO A 90 0.77 3.05 1.02
CA PRO A 90 -0.11 3.95 1.78
C PRO A 90 -0.28 3.57 3.26
N ALA A 91 -0.47 2.29 3.58
CA ALA A 91 -0.61 1.87 4.98
C ALA A 91 0.70 1.99 5.76
N LEU A 92 1.86 1.68 5.16
CA LEU A 92 3.17 1.86 5.78
C LEU A 92 3.44 3.33 6.12
N ARG A 93 3.06 4.27 5.24
CA ARG A 93 3.09 5.70 5.56
C ARG A 93 2.16 6.04 6.73
N GLY A 94 0.93 5.51 6.72
CA GLY A 94 0.00 5.69 7.83
C GLY A 94 0.57 5.22 9.17
N LEU A 95 1.29 4.09 9.21
CA LEU A 95 2.00 3.62 10.40
C LEU A 95 3.14 4.54 10.82
N ALA A 96 3.87 5.12 9.85
CA ALA A 96 4.89 6.12 10.15
C ALA A 96 4.28 7.39 10.76
N ASP A 97 3.12 7.82 10.25
CA ASP A 97 2.40 8.98 10.76
C ASP A 97 1.87 8.72 12.18
N VAL A 98 1.34 7.53 12.45
CA VAL A 98 0.93 7.10 13.81
C VAL A 98 2.12 7.11 14.77
N ALA A 99 3.26 6.52 14.38
CA ALA A 99 4.47 6.50 15.20
C ALA A 99 4.97 7.92 15.48
N THR A 100 4.93 8.81 14.48
CA THR A 100 5.26 10.23 14.65
C THR A 100 4.32 10.92 15.63
N ALA A 101 3.01 10.68 15.54
CA ALA A 101 2.02 11.24 16.45
C ALA A 101 2.21 10.75 17.91
N ARG A 102 2.78 9.56 18.11
CA ARG A 102 3.16 9.04 19.42
C ARG A 102 4.54 9.50 19.92
N GLY A 103 5.31 10.21 19.08
CA GLY A 103 6.68 10.62 19.39
C GLY A 103 7.73 9.51 19.22
N ASP A 104 7.37 8.36 18.66
CA ASP A 104 8.32 7.28 18.34
C ASP A 104 8.98 7.52 16.98
N VAL A 105 10.01 8.36 17.00
CA VAL A 105 10.78 8.75 15.80
C VAL A 105 11.54 7.57 15.21
N ALA A 106 11.95 6.59 16.01
CA ALA A 106 12.68 5.42 15.52
C ALA A 106 11.78 4.58 14.62
N THR A 107 10.61 4.19 15.14
CA THR A 107 9.61 3.44 14.36
C THR A 107 9.14 4.23 13.15
N ALA A 108 8.90 5.55 13.27
CA ALA A 108 8.48 6.37 12.14
C ALA A 108 9.49 6.36 10.98
N ARG A 109 10.78 6.44 11.29
CA ARG A 109 11.86 6.38 10.29
C ARG A 109 11.92 5.03 9.60
N GLU A 110 11.80 3.95 10.34
CA GLU A 110 11.80 2.60 9.79
C GLU A 110 10.63 2.40 8.82
N ARG A 111 9.41 2.74 9.23
CA ARG A 111 8.20 2.63 8.38
C ARG A 111 8.25 3.51 7.14
N THR A 112 8.79 4.73 7.28
CA THR A 112 9.00 5.62 6.12
C THR A 112 10.02 5.04 5.14
N ALA A 113 11.11 4.46 5.65
CA ALA A 113 12.12 3.81 4.82
C ALA A 113 11.57 2.57 4.10
N GLU A 114 10.74 1.76 4.77
CA GLU A 114 10.03 0.63 4.16
C GLU A 114 9.12 1.09 3.02
N ALA A 115 8.29 2.12 3.25
CA ALA A 115 7.42 2.68 2.22
C ALA A 115 8.22 3.20 1.01
N ALA A 116 9.32 3.91 1.25
CA ALA A 116 10.17 4.44 0.17
C ALA A 116 10.92 3.35 -0.60
N ARG A 117 11.25 2.22 0.02
CA ARG A 117 11.83 1.05 -0.67
C ARG A 117 10.79 0.37 -1.56
N LEU A 118 9.54 0.31 -1.12
CA LEU A 118 8.44 -0.27 -1.91
C LEU A 118 8.20 0.53 -3.20
N GLU A 119 8.22 1.86 -3.12
CA GLU A 119 8.06 2.73 -4.29
C GLU A 119 9.23 2.65 -5.28
N ARG A 120 10.43 2.40 -4.76
CA ARG A 120 11.65 2.22 -5.57
C ARG A 120 11.76 0.83 -6.20
N ARG A 121 10.95 -0.16 -5.79
CA ARG A 121 10.95 -1.47 -6.44
C ARG A 121 10.33 -1.35 -7.84
N PRO A 122 11.05 -1.73 -8.91
CA PRO A 122 10.46 -1.81 -10.23
C PRO A 122 9.32 -2.85 -10.21
N ALA A 123 8.20 -2.52 -10.85
CA ALA A 123 6.94 -3.28 -10.82
C ALA A 123 7.04 -4.75 -11.30
N HIS A 124 8.20 -5.19 -11.77
CA HIS A 124 8.46 -6.50 -12.36
C HIS A 124 9.64 -7.26 -11.75
N ALA A 125 10.16 -6.86 -10.58
CA ALA A 125 11.07 -7.71 -9.82
C ALA A 125 10.29 -8.86 -9.16
N ARG A 126 9.93 -9.88 -9.97
CA ARG A 126 9.46 -11.19 -9.50
C ARG A 126 10.61 -11.83 -8.72
N PRO A 127 10.44 -12.17 -7.43
CA PRO A 127 11.44 -12.96 -6.74
C PRO A 127 11.40 -14.38 -7.32
N GLY A 128 12.50 -14.85 -7.91
CA GLY A 128 12.65 -16.25 -8.32
C GLY A 128 13.07 -16.54 -9.76
N LEU A 129 13.43 -15.55 -10.57
CA LEU A 129 14.13 -15.82 -11.83
C LEU A 129 15.61 -15.46 -11.66
N PRO A 130 16.56 -16.39 -11.89
CA PRO A 130 17.97 -16.02 -11.95
C PRO A 130 18.12 -14.98 -13.04
N ALA A 131 18.87 -13.91 -12.74
CA ALA A 131 19.27 -12.93 -13.73
C ALA A 131 19.87 -13.71 -14.90
N ALA A 132 19.21 -13.67 -16.07
CA ALA A 132 19.79 -14.20 -17.28
C ALA A 132 21.09 -13.43 -17.49
N ALA A 133 22.20 -14.13 -17.30
CA ALA A 133 23.53 -13.68 -17.65
C ALA A 133 23.49 -13.28 -19.13
N GLY A 134 23.47 -11.98 -19.39
CA GLY A 134 23.78 -11.44 -20.70
C GLY A 134 25.26 -11.71 -20.93
N GLY A 135 25.55 -12.79 -21.65
CA GLY A 135 26.88 -13.11 -22.14
C GLY A 135 27.39 -11.99 -23.02
N ALA A 136 28.37 -11.26 -22.50
CA ALA A 136 29.26 -10.41 -23.27
C ALA A 136 30.66 -11.06 -23.23
N ASP A 137 30.79 -12.19 -23.93
CA ASP A 137 32.10 -12.72 -24.31
C ASP A 137 32.39 -12.26 -25.75
N ASP A 138 32.79 -11.00 -25.87
CA ASP A 138 33.48 -10.49 -27.07
C ASP A 138 34.88 -11.14 -27.12
N ARG A 139 34.92 -12.30 -27.78
CA ARG A 139 36.16 -12.86 -28.32
C ARG A 139 36.56 -12.05 -29.57
N GLY A 140 37.63 -11.26 -29.48
CA GLY A 140 38.30 -10.77 -30.68
C GLY A 140 39.40 -9.74 -30.47
N ALA A 141 40.63 -10.17 -30.76
CA ALA A 141 41.81 -9.36 -31.07
C ALA A 141 42.61 -8.76 -29.89
N ALA A 142 43.37 -9.63 -29.23
CA ALA A 142 44.57 -9.27 -28.52
C ALA A 142 45.59 -8.63 -29.48
N ALA A 143 46.13 -7.49 -29.05
CA ALA A 143 47.26 -6.80 -29.66
C ALA A 143 48.54 -7.65 -29.54
N HIS A 144 49.19 -7.96 -30.66
CA HIS A 144 50.56 -8.44 -30.67
C HIS A 144 51.54 -7.26 -30.55
N GLY A 145 52.12 -7.14 -29.35
CA GLY A 145 53.32 -6.37 -29.08
C GLY A 145 54.58 -7.01 -29.71
N ARG A 146 55.53 -6.14 -30.01
CA ARG A 146 56.79 -6.32 -30.74
C ARG A 146 57.85 -7.15 -29.99
N ALA A 147 58.71 -7.86 -30.74
CA ALA A 147 60.20 -7.90 -30.64
C ALA A 147 60.74 -9.16 -31.36
N ARG A 148 61.44 -9.04 -32.51
CA ARG A 148 62.92 -9.13 -32.66
C ARG A 148 63.59 -10.27 -31.90
N THR A 149 64.09 -11.26 -32.64
CA THR A 149 65.33 -11.99 -32.35
C THR A 149 65.93 -12.55 -33.65
N ALA A 150 67.23 -12.30 -33.82
CA ALA A 150 68.20 -12.84 -34.77
C ALA A 150 68.02 -12.50 -36.26
#